data_AF-A0A4Q3WUP6-F1
#
_entry.id   AF-A0A4Q3WUP6-F1
#
_cell.length_a   1.000
_cell.length_b   1.000
_cell.length_c   1.000
_cell.angle_alpha   90.00
_cell.angle_beta   90.00
_cell.angle_gamma   90.00
#
_symmetry.space_group_name_H-M   'P 1'
#
loop_
_entity.id
_entity.type
_entity.pdbx_description
1 polymer ?
#
loop_
_entity_poly.entity_id
_entity_poly.type
_entity_poly.pdbx_seq_one_letter_code
_entity_poly.pdbx_strand_id
1 'polypeptide(L)'
;MDVLQSVTLSVPGNKKEWIDTGVSLKAGESLHIHATGTIRYSSRDNVRAHPEGSYQSVGEGFDPYHAEQPNRVNDYASGNSTAFTVPNLVPFALVALVANSAPAFQPNSVTTALRPNRDRTFGPANLPADGGRVFLAFNDSQYEDNRGAFEVTVERLGEFDP
;
A
#
# COMPACT_ATOMS: atom_id res chain seq x y z
N MET A 1 4.55 -20.80 8.27
CA MET A 1 4.30 -20.76 6.81
C MET A 1 5.62 -20.49 6.14
N ASP A 2 5.97 -21.28 5.13
CA ASP A 2 7.20 -21.07 4.38
C ASP A 2 7.02 -20.00 3.31
N VAL A 3 8.03 -19.16 3.13
CA VAL A 3 8.09 -18.19 2.03
C VAL A 3 8.45 -18.94 0.76
N LEU A 4 7.51 -19.04 -0.18
CA LEU A 4 7.68 -19.75 -1.45
C LEU A 4 8.25 -18.87 -2.56
N GLN A 5 8.10 -17.54 -2.42
CA GLN A 5 8.68 -16.54 -3.30
C GLN A 5 8.70 -15.20 -2.56
N SER A 6 9.78 -14.43 -2.70
CA SER A 6 9.90 -13.06 -2.17
C SER A 6 10.50 -12.17 -3.26
N VAL A 7 9.94 -10.98 -3.43
CA VAL A 7 10.45 -9.95 -4.34
C VAL A 7 10.40 -8.60 -3.66
N THR A 8 11.44 -7.80 -3.85
CA THR A 8 11.46 -6.39 -3.42
C THR A 8 11.53 -5.50 -4.65
N LEU A 9 10.69 -4.48 -4.70
CA LEU A 9 10.59 -3.57 -5.84
C LEU A 9 10.16 -2.16 -5.41
N SER A 10 10.45 -1.20 -6.29
CA SER A 10 10.04 0.19 -6.12
C SER A 10 8.67 0.44 -6.72
N VAL A 11 7.76 1.04 -5.94
CA VAL A 11 6.46 1.57 -6.42
C VAL A 11 6.57 3.10 -6.47
N PRO A 12 6.81 3.69 -7.66
CA PRO A 12 6.98 5.13 -7.79
C PRO A 12 5.65 5.87 -7.69
N GLY A 13 5.66 7.02 -7.00
CA GLY A 13 4.47 7.86 -6.84
C GLY A 13 4.05 8.63 -8.09
N ASN A 14 4.92 8.70 -9.09
CA ASN A 14 4.72 9.48 -10.31
C ASN A 14 4.34 8.65 -11.54
N LYS A 15 3.82 7.44 -11.31
CA LYS A 15 3.35 6.55 -12.38
C LYS A 15 1.90 6.14 -12.13
N LYS A 16 1.09 6.25 -13.17
CA LYS A 16 -0.32 5.82 -13.15
C LYS A 16 -0.43 4.30 -13.32
N GLU A 17 0.57 3.68 -13.92
CA GLU A 17 0.57 2.27 -14.27
C GLU A 17 0.69 1.37 -13.04
N TRP A 18 0.00 0.25 -13.08
CA TRP A 18 0.20 -0.86 -12.15
C TRP A 18 1.56 -1.52 -12.40
N ILE A 19 2.31 -1.70 -11.33
CA ILE A 19 3.59 -2.40 -11.34
C ILE A 19 3.35 -3.89 -11.16
N ASP A 20 3.73 -4.68 -12.15
CA ASP A 20 3.76 -6.14 -12.05
C ASP A 20 4.88 -6.56 -11.07
N THR A 21 4.50 -7.29 -10.03
CA THR A 21 5.45 -7.75 -9.01
C THR A 21 6.24 -8.98 -9.44
N GLY A 22 5.78 -9.75 -10.42
CA GLY A 22 6.32 -11.09 -10.70
C GLY A 22 5.74 -12.20 -9.83
N VAL A 23 4.99 -11.88 -8.77
CA VAL A 23 4.41 -12.86 -7.83
C VAL A 23 3.05 -13.32 -8.34
N SER A 24 2.90 -14.64 -8.46
CA SER A 24 1.62 -15.29 -8.78
C SER A 24 1.20 -16.22 -7.66
N LEU A 25 0.02 -15.96 -7.10
CA LEU A 25 -0.65 -16.79 -6.10
C LEU A 25 -1.42 -17.93 -6.79
N LYS A 26 -1.50 -19.07 -6.11
CA LYS A 26 -2.40 -20.19 -6.42
C LYS A 26 -3.53 -20.22 -5.39
N ALA A 27 -4.58 -20.97 -5.70
CA ALA A 27 -5.63 -21.30 -4.75
C ALA A 27 -5.04 -21.84 -3.44
N GLY A 28 -5.51 -21.35 -2.29
CA GLY A 28 -5.07 -21.78 -0.95
C GLY A 28 -3.82 -21.07 -0.41
N GLU A 29 -3.05 -20.36 -1.23
CA GLU A 29 -1.85 -19.65 -0.79
C GLU A 29 -2.19 -18.32 -0.08
N SER A 30 -1.21 -17.81 0.67
CA SER A 30 -1.30 -16.51 1.34
C SER A 30 -0.32 -15.51 0.73
N LEU A 31 -0.65 -14.22 0.86
CA LEU A 31 0.16 -13.10 0.39
C LEU A 31 0.57 -12.25 1.56
N HIS A 32 1.85 -11.92 1.66
CA HIS A 32 2.37 -11.01 2.66
C HIS A 32 3.02 -9.82 1.98
N ILE A 33 2.66 -8.61 2.39
CA ILE A 33 3.20 -7.36 1.82
C ILE A 33 3.75 -6.50 2.94
N HIS A 34 5.00 -6.09 2.75
CA HIS A 34 5.70 -5.10 3.56
C HIS A 34 6.18 -3.96 2.65
N ALA A 35 6.01 -2.73 3.06
CA ALA A 35 6.40 -1.55 2.31
C ALA A 35 6.84 -0.41 3.24
N THR A 36 7.84 0.32 2.79
CA THR A 36 8.37 1.49 3.48
C THR A 36 8.56 2.65 2.51
N GLY A 37 9.13 3.75 2.99
CA GLY A 37 9.41 4.93 2.18
C GLY A 37 8.29 5.97 2.25
N THR A 38 8.46 7.03 1.46
CA THR A 38 7.52 8.14 1.37
C THR A 38 7.39 8.65 -0.05
N ILE A 39 6.20 9.14 -0.38
CA ILE A 39 5.92 9.86 -1.61
C ILE A 39 5.47 11.27 -1.25
N ARG A 40 6.06 12.28 -1.87
CA ARG A 40 5.51 13.64 -1.90
C ARG A 40 4.45 13.67 -2.99
N TYR A 41 3.19 13.87 -2.62
CA TYR A 41 2.04 13.75 -3.53
C TYR A 41 1.53 15.10 -4.10
N SER A 42 2.33 16.16 -4.00
CA SER A 42 2.06 17.45 -4.61
C SER A 42 3.36 18.26 -4.72
N SER A 43 3.35 19.34 -5.52
CA SER A 43 4.44 20.32 -5.57
C SER A 43 4.74 21.02 -4.23
N ARG A 44 3.87 20.89 -3.21
CA ARG A 44 4.09 21.45 -1.86
C ARG A 44 5.09 20.59 -1.08
N ASP A 45 6.07 21.24 -0.44
CA ASP A 45 7.14 20.53 0.25
C ASP A 45 6.73 19.82 1.54
N ASN A 46 5.59 20.18 2.14
CA ASN A 46 5.12 19.62 3.41
C ASN A 46 4.12 18.47 3.25
N VAL A 47 3.79 18.04 2.02
CA VAL A 47 2.88 16.91 1.82
C VAL A 47 3.64 15.60 1.66
N ARG A 48 3.35 14.59 2.48
CA ARG A 48 3.95 13.25 2.37
C ARG A 48 2.89 12.20 2.59
N ALA A 49 2.96 11.16 1.79
CA ALA A 49 2.21 9.94 1.95
C ALA A 49 3.19 8.83 2.35
N HIS A 50 2.73 8.02 3.28
CA HIS A 50 3.32 6.73 3.62
C HIS A 50 2.53 5.63 2.90
N PRO A 51 2.99 4.37 2.90
CA PRO A 51 2.27 3.28 2.23
C PRO A 51 0.79 3.13 2.65
N GLU A 52 0.43 3.59 3.83
CA GLU A 52 -0.93 3.62 4.34
C GLU A 52 -1.78 4.81 3.87
N GLY A 53 -1.18 5.86 3.29
CA GLY A 53 -1.88 7.02 2.75
C GLY A 53 -1.29 8.36 3.15
N SER A 54 -1.96 9.45 2.74
CA SER A 54 -1.68 10.79 3.27
C SER A 54 -2.45 11.06 4.56
N TYR A 55 -1.81 11.78 5.47
CA TYR A 55 -2.43 12.28 6.70
C TYR A 55 -2.76 13.76 6.58
N GLN A 56 -3.89 14.19 7.13
CA GLN A 56 -4.18 15.62 7.29
C GLN A 56 -3.42 16.16 8.51
N SER A 57 -2.42 17.02 8.31
CA SER A 57 -1.78 17.75 9.41
C SER A 57 -2.81 18.68 10.09
N VAL A 58 -3.06 18.48 11.37
CA VAL A 58 -3.79 19.45 12.22
C VAL A 58 -2.82 20.54 12.65
N GLY A 59 -2.90 21.70 11.99
CA GLY A 59 -2.15 22.90 12.37
C GLY A 59 -0.74 22.95 11.80
N GLU A 60 -0.21 24.17 11.65
CA GLU A 60 1.06 24.43 10.97
C GLU A 60 2.22 23.66 11.61
N GLY A 61 2.69 22.67 10.89
CA GLY A 61 3.78 21.83 11.32
C GLY A 61 3.65 20.47 10.70
N PHE A 62 4.73 20.03 10.06
CA PHE A 62 5.04 18.62 9.95
C PHE A 62 4.57 17.90 11.22
N ASP A 63 3.89 16.76 11.12
CA ASP A 63 3.76 15.86 12.28
C ASP A 63 4.90 14.84 12.20
N PRO A 64 6.14 15.19 12.61
CA PRO A 64 7.21 14.21 12.75
C PRO A 64 6.91 13.19 13.86
N TYR A 65 5.87 13.45 14.67
CA TYR A 65 5.45 12.66 15.83
C TYR A 65 4.31 11.69 15.51
N HIS A 66 4.03 11.43 14.22
CA HIS A 66 3.06 10.42 13.84
C HIS A 66 3.39 9.05 14.48
N ALA A 67 4.68 8.73 14.59
CA ALA A 67 5.23 7.60 15.35
C ALA A 67 4.76 7.51 16.83
N GLU A 68 4.47 8.65 17.45
CA GLU A 68 4.30 8.79 18.90
C GLU A 68 2.85 9.12 19.32
N GLN A 69 1.95 9.50 18.41
CA GLN A 69 0.59 9.98 18.75
C GLN A 69 -0.54 9.36 17.90
N PRO A 70 -0.76 8.03 17.96
CA PRO A 70 -1.79 7.32 17.16
C PRO A 70 -3.24 7.75 17.42
N ASN A 71 -3.48 8.56 18.46
CA ASN A 71 -4.81 9.05 18.84
C ASN A 71 -5.09 10.48 18.37
N ARG A 72 -4.16 11.10 17.63
CA ARG A 72 -4.26 12.47 17.07
C ARG A 72 -4.28 12.49 15.54
N VAL A 73 -4.53 11.33 14.93
CA VAL A 73 -4.64 11.20 13.49
C VAL A 73 -6.00 11.73 13.08
N ASN A 74 -6.05 12.88 12.41
CA ASN A 74 -7.25 13.21 11.62
C ASN A 74 -7.42 12.11 10.58
N ASP A 75 -8.67 11.69 10.39
CA ASP A 75 -9.08 10.71 9.39
C ASP A 75 -8.28 10.90 8.09
N TYR A 76 -7.81 9.78 7.52
CA TYR A 76 -7.30 9.74 6.15
C TYR A 76 -8.13 10.69 5.32
N ALA A 77 -7.50 11.63 4.60
CA ALA A 77 -8.22 12.63 3.82
C ALA A 77 -9.34 11.90 3.06
N SER A 78 -10.57 12.01 3.56
CA SER A 78 -11.68 11.15 3.16
C SER A 78 -12.27 11.74 1.89
N GLY A 79 -11.42 11.82 0.88
CA GLY A 79 -11.81 12.15 -0.47
C GLY A 79 -12.44 10.91 -1.06
N ASN A 80 -13.77 10.81 -0.99
CA ASN A 80 -14.56 10.00 -1.92
C ASN A 80 -14.39 10.56 -3.35
N SER A 81 -13.18 10.52 -3.87
CA SER A 81 -12.88 10.94 -5.23
C SER A 81 -12.85 9.69 -6.10
N THR A 82 -13.74 9.69 -7.07
CA THR A 82 -13.81 8.68 -8.12
C THR A 82 -12.65 8.78 -9.11
N ALA A 83 -11.80 9.81 -8.97
CA ALA A 83 -10.69 10.07 -9.89
C ALA A 83 -9.41 9.31 -9.53
N PHE A 84 -9.31 8.73 -8.33
CA PHE A 84 -8.15 7.95 -7.90
C PHE A 84 -8.05 6.62 -8.67
N THR A 85 -6.82 6.12 -8.84
CA THR A 85 -6.56 4.82 -9.51
C THR A 85 -7.40 3.68 -8.94
N VAL A 86 -7.64 3.68 -7.63
CA VAL A 86 -8.69 2.87 -7.02
C VAL A 86 -9.67 3.80 -6.31
N PRO A 87 -10.86 4.03 -6.89
CA PRO A 87 -11.91 4.84 -6.29
C PRO A 87 -12.31 4.31 -4.91
N ASN A 88 -12.68 5.23 -4.00
CA ASN A 88 -13.20 4.92 -2.66
C ASN A 88 -12.25 4.15 -1.73
N LEU A 89 -10.95 4.06 -2.08
CA LEU A 89 -9.89 3.69 -1.15
C LEU A 89 -9.17 4.94 -0.63
N VAL A 90 -8.37 4.78 0.43
CA VAL A 90 -7.56 5.86 1.02
C VAL A 90 -6.71 6.50 -0.08
N PRO A 91 -6.83 7.83 -0.25
CA PRO A 91 -5.96 8.60 -1.12
C PRO A 91 -4.48 8.44 -0.76
N PHE A 92 -3.64 8.39 -1.80
CA PHE A 92 -2.19 8.37 -1.72
C PHE A 92 -1.61 7.14 -0.99
N ALA A 93 -2.40 6.08 -0.83
CA ALA A 93 -1.93 4.82 -0.26
C ALA A 93 -1.27 3.94 -1.33
N LEU A 94 -0.46 2.98 -0.88
CA LEU A 94 -0.14 1.80 -1.67
C LEU A 94 -1.42 0.97 -1.81
N VAL A 95 -1.72 0.53 -3.03
CA VAL A 95 -2.84 -0.36 -3.36
C VAL A 95 -2.34 -1.58 -4.11
N ALA A 96 -3.04 -2.70 -3.93
CA ALA A 96 -2.72 -3.98 -4.53
C ALA A 96 -3.92 -4.54 -5.30
N LEU A 97 -3.62 -5.27 -6.37
CA LEU A 97 -4.57 -6.02 -7.19
C LEU A 97 -4.04 -7.43 -7.38
N VAL A 98 -4.91 -8.44 -7.28
CA VAL A 98 -4.57 -9.84 -7.53
C VAL A 98 -5.41 -10.32 -8.73
N ALA A 99 -4.76 -10.86 -9.76
CA ALA A 99 -5.38 -11.11 -11.06
C ALA A 99 -6.05 -9.84 -11.63
N ASN A 100 -7.17 -10.01 -12.33
CA ASN A 100 -8.06 -8.93 -12.75
C ASN A 100 -9.27 -8.77 -11.80
N SER A 101 -9.20 -9.26 -10.56
CA SER A 101 -10.35 -9.25 -9.67
C SER A 101 -10.65 -7.83 -9.17
N ALA A 102 -11.87 -7.36 -9.35
CA ALA A 102 -12.39 -6.31 -8.48
C ALA A 102 -12.76 -6.94 -7.12
N PRO A 103 -12.39 -6.34 -5.98
CA PRO A 103 -11.72 -5.04 -5.82
C PRO A 103 -10.18 -5.14 -5.63
N ALA A 104 -9.48 -4.10 -6.08
CA ALA A 104 -8.17 -3.78 -5.53
C ALA A 104 -8.31 -3.46 -4.02
N PHE A 105 -7.30 -3.80 -3.23
CA PHE A 105 -7.33 -3.65 -1.78
C PHE A 105 -6.12 -2.89 -1.28
N GLN A 106 -6.19 -2.44 -0.03
CA GLN A 106 -5.11 -1.74 0.62
C GLN A 106 -4.24 -2.76 1.36
N PRO A 107 -2.99 -2.99 0.93
CA PRO A 107 -2.06 -3.81 1.69
C PRO A 107 -1.85 -3.32 3.12
N ASN A 108 -2.25 -2.08 3.48
CA ASN A 108 -1.99 -1.45 4.78
C ASN A 108 -0.56 -1.76 5.22
N SER A 109 0.41 -1.10 4.59
CA SER A 109 1.79 -1.29 4.98
C SER A 109 2.24 -0.27 6.02
N VAL A 110 3.19 -0.73 6.85
CA VAL A 110 3.70 -0.13 8.08
C VAL A 110 4.76 0.89 7.76
N THR A 111 4.61 2.12 8.25
CA THR A 111 5.82 2.86 8.62
C THR A 111 6.46 2.15 9.79
N THR A 112 7.71 1.71 9.64
CA THR A 112 8.55 1.17 10.72
C THR A 112 8.58 2.06 11.98
N ALA A 113 8.10 3.31 11.85
CA ALA A 113 7.92 4.27 12.92
C ALA A 113 6.71 4.03 13.85
N LEU A 114 5.67 3.26 13.46
CA LEU A 114 4.41 3.23 14.21
C LEU A 114 4.21 2.06 15.18
N ARG A 115 4.59 0.82 14.83
CA ARG A 115 4.74 -0.36 15.71
C ARG A 115 5.53 -1.44 14.94
N PRO A 116 6.51 -2.13 15.51
CA PRO A 116 7.04 -3.34 14.88
C PRO A 116 5.92 -4.37 14.70
N ASN A 117 5.85 -5.05 13.55
CA ASN A 117 4.96 -6.19 13.23
C ASN A 117 3.51 -5.87 12.78
N ARG A 118 3.31 -4.92 11.86
CA ARG A 118 2.01 -4.72 11.17
C ARG A 118 2.04 -5.11 9.69
N ASP A 119 2.98 -5.97 9.30
CA ASP A 119 2.96 -6.57 7.98
C ASP A 119 1.60 -7.24 7.74
N ARG A 120 1.05 -7.10 6.54
CA ARG A 120 -0.28 -7.65 6.26
C ARG A 120 -0.15 -8.97 5.53
N THR A 121 -0.50 -10.03 6.25
CA THR A 121 -0.77 -11.33 5.65
C THR A 121 -2.24 -11.41 5.25
N PHE A 122 -2.48 -11.56 3.95
CA PHE A 122 -3.75 -11.92 3.37
C PHE A 122 -3.83 -13.43 3.26
N GLY A 123 -4.65 -14.04 4.12
CA GLY A 123 -5.00 -15.45 3.98
C GLY A 123 -5.89 -15.71 2.76
N PRO A 124 -6.03 -16.98 2.33
CA PRO A 124 -6.72 -17.36 1.10
C PRO A 124 -8.19 -16.91 1.05
N ALA A 125 -8.86 -16.79 2.21
CA ALA A 125 -10.24 -16.29 2.29
C ALA A 125 -10.41 -14.82 1.85
N ASN A 126 -9.32 -14.05 1.77
CA ASN A 126 -9.32 -12.65 1.35
C ASN A 126 -8.74 -12.46 -0.07
N LEU A 127 -8.40 -13.55 -0.74
CA LEU A 127 -7.78 -13.56 -2.07
C LEU A 127 -8.74 -14.22 -3.07
N PRO A 128 -8.60 -13.96 -4.38
CA PRO A 128 -9.36 -14.68 -5.39
C PRO A 128 -9.17 -16.20 -5.24
N ALA A 129 -10.27 -16.96 -5.33
CA ALA A 129 -10.26 -18.41 -5.10
C ALA A 129 -9.26 -19.16 -6.00
N ASP A 130 -9.07 -18.69 -7.23
CA ASP A 130 -8.14 -19.29 -8.21
C ASP A 130 -6.70 -18.75 -8.10
N GLY A 131 -6.44 -17.84 -7.16
CA GLY A 131 -5.19 -17.09 -7.09
C GLY A 131 -5.09 -16.01 -8.17
N GLY A 132 -3.86 -15.60 -8.49
CA GLY A 132 -3.65 -14.50 -9.43
C GLY A 132 -2.30 -13.83 -9.39
N ARG A 133 -2.01 -13.07 -10.44
CA ARG A 133 -0.82 -12.21 -10.54
C ARG A 133 -0.99 -10.97 -9.65
N VAL A 134 0.00 -10.63 -8.84
CA VAL A 134 -0.05 -9.47 -7.94
C VAL A 134 0.50 -8.23 -8.64
N PHE A 135 -0.24 -7.13 -8.55
CA PHE A 135 0.15 -5.81 -9.04
C PHE A 135 0.04 -4.77 -7.94
N LEU A 136 0.87 -3.73 -8.00
CA LEU A 136 0.89 -2.64 -7.03
C LEU A 136 0.81 -1.27 -7.72
N ALA A 137 0.19 -0.29 -7.06
CA ALA A 137 0.17 1.09 -7.54
C ALA A 137 0.14 2.09 -6.38
N PHE A 138 0.50 3.34 -6.67
CA PHE A 138 0.22 4.48 -5.80
C PHE A 138 -1.17 5.03 -6.12
N ASN A 139 -2.02 5.16 -5.10
CA ASN A 139 -3.40 5.57 -5.28
C ASN A 139 -3.52 7.09 -5.42
N ASP A 140 -3.25 7.62 -6.61
CA ASP A 140 -3.44 9.04 -6.95
C ASP A 140 -4.38 9.20 -8.15
N SER A 141 -4.78 10.44 -8.41
CA SER A 141 -5.46 10.90 -9.62
C SER A 141 -4.58 11.84 -10.45
N GLN A 142 -3.55 12.44 -9.83
CA GLN A 142 -2.58 13.34 -10.46
C GLN A 142 -1.17 12.84 -10.11
N TYR A 143 -0.35 12.54 -11.11
CA TYR A 143 0.92 11.81 -10.89
C TYR A 143 2.14 12.68 -11.19
N GLU A 144 1.96 13.74 -11.97
CA GLU A 144 3.03 14.53 -12.56
C GLU A 144 3.79 15.38 -11.51
N ASP A 145 3.13 15.78 -10.44
CA ASP A 145 3.71 16.54 -9.33
C ASP A 145 4.22 15.65 -8.19
N ASN A 146 4.08 14.33 -8.31
CA ASN A 146 4.52 13.38 -7.31
C ASN A 146 6.02 13.12 -7.39
N ARG A 147 6.68 12.94 -6.24
CA ARG A 147 8.12 12.60 -6.15
C ARG A 147 8.37 11.56 -5.08
N GLY A 148 9.33 10.67 -5.32
CA GLY A 148 9.68 9.57 -4.43
C GLY A 148 8.97 8.27 -4.80
N ALA A 149 9.16 7.27 -3.96
CA ALA A 149 8.65 5.92 -4.15
C ALA A 149 8.50 5.21 -2.81
N PHE A 150 7.67 4.17 -2.81
CA PHE A 150 7.70 3.14 -1.78
C PHE A 150 8.66 2.03 -2.19
N GLU A 151 9.34 1.44 -1.21
CA GLU A 151 10.06 0.18 -1.37
C GLU A 151 9.16 -0.93 -0.80
N VAL A 152 8.78 -1.89 -1.62
CA VAL A 152 7.78 -2.91 -1.29
C VAL A 152 8.37 -4.30 -1.45
N THR A 153 8.33 -5.10 -0.39
CA THR A 153 8.55 -6.54 -0.38
C THR A 153 7.21 -7.26 -0.46
N VAL A 154 7.09 -8.17 -1.43
CA VAL A 154 5.92 -9.02 -1.66
C VAL A 154 6.34 -10.47 -1.53
N GLU A 155 5.67 -11.19 -0.64
CA GLU A 155 5.95 -12.58 -0.33
C GLU A 155 4.73 -13.44 -0.59
N ARG A 156 4.93 -14.51 -1.36
CA ARG A 156 3.98 -15.60 -1.48
C ARG A 156 4.31 -16.63 -0.42
N LEU A 157 3.34 -16.92 0.44
CA LEU A 157 3.46 -17.88 1.51
C LEU A 157 2.69 -19.16 1.15
N GLY A 158 3.26 -20.30 1.52
CA GLY A 158 2.59 -21.60 1.37
C GLY A 158 1.33 -21.70 2.22
N GLU A 159 0.54 -22.75 1.95
CA GLU A 159 -0.65 -23.07 2.72
C GLU A 159 -0.26 -23.38 4.18
N PHE A 160 -1.11 -22.98 5.14
CA PHE A 160 -0.99 -23.47 6.50
C PHE A 160 -1.52 -24.91 6.49
N ASP A 161 -0.63 -25.89 6.57
CA ASP A 161 -1.02 -27.27 6.90
C ASP A 161 -1.18 -27.33 8.43
N PRO A 162 -2.41 -27.40 8.97
CA PRO A 162 -2.66 -27.33 10.42
C PRO A 162 -2.18 -28.56 11.20
#